data_AF-A0A954K354-F1
#
_entry.id   AF-A0A954K354-F1
#
_cell.length_a   1.000
_cell.length_b   1.000
_cell.length_c   1.000
_cell.angle_alpha   90.00
_cell.angle_beta   90.00
_cell.angle_gamma   90.00
#
_symmetry.space_group_name_H-M   'P 1'
#
loop_
_entity.id
_entity.type
_entity.pdbx_description
1 polymer ?
#
loop_
_entity_poly.entity_id
_entity_poly.type
_entity_poly.pdbx_seq_one_letter_code
_entity_poly.pdbx_strand_id
1 'polypeptide(L)'
;RYDSSKGWEAFGLKDKIGAFIQGGANFLSSIGIPMKLGISIIAVLVASFAATTLDTATRLQRYVIQELAATVHIKPLTNKYAATGLAVALGGMVAMLPANATSGPGSGGLILWPLFGATNQLLAGLAFMVIVFYLRRRNKPIIFALVPMIVMLIMPAWAMLWNMFNKGSGWYFNPDKQHLFLFGIAVIALQVWMMLEGLLVWTRSKGLLEEQLPELSTIRPAVAPSPAGGSN
;
A
#
# COMPACT_ATOMS: atom_id res chain seq x y z
N ARG A 1 19.98 -17.45 -19.37
CA ARG A 1 19.27 -18.62 -18.78
C ARG A 1 19.44 -18.52 -17.28
N TYR A 2 18.37 -18.72 -16.51
CA TYR A 2 18.37 -18.66 -15.05
C TYR A 2 19.29 -19.74 -14.47
N ASP A 3 20.11 -19.37 -13.49
CA ASP A 3 21.01 -20.28 -12.79
C ASP A 3 20.26 -20.94 -11.62
N SER A 4 19.80 -22.17 -11.82
CA SER A 4 19.02 -22.92 -10.83
C SER A 4 19.82 -23.34 -9.59
N SER A 5 21.13 -23.10 -9.55
CA SER A 5 21.98 -23.42 -8.40
C SER A 5 21.96 -22.34 -7.31
N LYS A 6 21.43 -21.14 -7.59
CA LYS A 6 21.37 -20.03 -6.64
C LYS A 6 20.04 -20.00 -5.88
N GLY A 7 20.08 -19.68 -4.59
CA GLY A 7 18.90 -19.50 -3.76
C GLY A 7 18.15 -18.19 -4.07
N TRP A 8 16.86 -18.13 -3.72
CA TRP A 8 15.95 -17.00 -4.01
C TRP A 8 16.47 -15.62 -3.55
N GLU A 9 17.26 -15.60 -2.48
CA GLU A 9 17.85 -14.39 -1.89
C GLU A 9 18.97 -13.78 -2.76
N ALA A 10 19.64 -14.58 -3.58
CA ALA A 10 20.77 -14.13 -4.42
C ALA A 10 20.33 -13.53 -5.77
N PHE A 11 19.04 -13.57 -6.11
CA PHE A 11 18.54 -13.05 -7.38
C PHE A 11 18.22 -11.55 -7.32
N GLY A 12 18.73 -10.83 -8.32
CA GLY A 12 18.38 -9.44 -8.56
C GLY A 12 16.98 -9.27 -9.13
N LEU A 13 16.49 -8.03 -9.17
CA LEU A 13 15.16 -7.70 -9.68
C LEU A 13 14.96 -8.17 -11.13
N LYS A 14 15.96 -7.97 -11.99
CA LYS A 14 15.91 -8.39 -13.40
C LYS A 14 15.76 -9.90 -13.55
N ASP A 15 16.45 -10.67 -12.71
CA ASP A 15 16.39 -12.14 -12.76
C ASP A 15 15.03 -12.66 -12.28
N LYS A 16 14.48 -12.05 -11.23
CA LYS A 16 13.14 -12.38 -10.70
C LYS A 16 12.04 -12.09 -11.73
N ILE A 17 12.09 -10.92 -12.37
CA ILE A 17 11.15 -10.55 -13.44
C ILE A 17 11.32 -11.49 -14.65
N GLY A 18 12.55 -11.77 -15.06
CA GLY A 18 12.84 -12.69 -16.16
C GLY A 18 12.30 -14.10 -15.91
N ALA A 19 12.46 -14.62 -14.69
CA ALA A 19 11.91 -15.92 -14.31
C ALA A 19 10.38 -15.93 -14.35
N PHE A 20 9.72 -14.87 -13.87
CA PHE A 20 8.26 -14.73 -13.95
C PHE A 20 7.76 -14.69 -15.39
N ILE A 21 8.41 -13.91 -16.26
CA ILE A 21 8.05 -13.81 -17.68
C ILE A 21 8.23 -15.16 -18.38
N GLN A 22 9.36 -15.84 -18.13
CA GLN A 22 9.63 -17.15 -18.72
C GLN A 22 8.63 -18.20 -18.23
N GLY A 23 8.30 -18.20 -16.94
CA GLY A 23 7.29 -19.09 -16.36
C GLY A 23 5.91 -18.89 -16.97
N GLY A 24 5.47 -17.63 -17.08
CA GLY A 24 4.21 -17.28 -17.76
C GLY A 24 4.22 -17.66 -19.24
N ALA A 25 5.32 -17.44 -19.95
CA ALA A 25 5.44 -17.83 -21.35
C ALA A 25 5.42 -19.35 -21.55
N ASN A 26 6.03 -20.12 -20.64
CA ASN A 26 5.94 -21.58 -20.64
C ASN A 26 4.50 -22.06 -20.46
N PHE A 27 3.72 -21.41 -19.59
CA PHE A 27 2.29 -21.67 -19.43
C PHE A 27 1.50 -21.34 -20.71
N LEU A 28 1.77 -20.20 -21.35
CA LEU A 28 1.12 -19.87 -22.63
C LEU A 28 1.52 -20.86 -23.74
N SER A 29 2.73 -21.39 -23.69
CA SER A 29 3.19 -22.41 -24.65
C SER A 29 2.48 -23.75 -24.49
N SER A 30 2.05 -24.12 -23.28
CA SER A 30 1.31 -25.38 -23.09
C SER A 30 -0.11 -25.33 -23.67
N ILE A 31 -0.68 -24.14 -23.84
CA ILE A 31 -1.98 -23.91 -24.48
C ILE A 31 -1.87 -23.55 -25.98
N GLY A 32 -0.69 -23.70 -26.58
CA GLY A 32 -0.47 -23.55 -28.03
C GLY A 32 0.03 -22.19 -28.51
N ILE A 33 0.33 -21.25 -27.61
CA ILE A 33 0.89 -19.94 -28.01
C ILE A 33 2.42 -20.06 -28.20
N PRO A 34 2.99 -19.60 -29.33
CA PRO A 34 4.43 -19.68 -29.56
C PRO A 34 5.24 -18.98 -28.45
N MET A 35 6.32 -19.62 -27.98
CA MET A 35 7.15 -19.13 -26.87
C MET A 35 7.55 -17.66 -26.99
N LYS A 36 8.00 -17.23 -28.19
CA LYS A 36 8.40 -15.83 -28.43
C LYS A 36 7.24 -14.86 -28.21
N LEU A 37 6.04 -15.21 -28.69
CA LEU A 37 4.83 -14.42 -28.49
C LEU A 37 4.40 -14.43 -27.02
N GLY A 38 4.47 -15.57 -26.34
CA GLY A 38 4.18 -15.69 -24.92
C GLY A 38 5.06 -14.80 -24.04
N ILE A 39 6.37 -14.74 -24.33
CA ILE A 39 7.30 -13.83 -23.64
C ILE A 39 6.87 -12.38 -23.83
N SER A 40 6.55 -11.96 -25.06
CA SER A 40 6.09 -10.60 -25.34
C SER A 40 4.79 -10.25 -24.61
N ILE A 41 3.81 -11.15 -24.62
CA ILE A 41 2.51 -10.94 -23.94
C ILE A 41 2.72 -10.76 -22.43
N ILE A 42 3.47 -11.66 -21.79
CA ILE A 42 3.69 -11.59 -20.34
C ILE A 42 4.56 -10.39 -19.97
N ALA A 43 5.56 -10.03 -20.79
CA ALA A 43 6.37 -8.83 -20.57
C ALA A 43 5.53 -7.55 -20.61
N VAL A 44 4.66 -7.40 -21.62
CA VAL A 44 3.73 -6.26 -21.70
C VAL A 44 2.76 -6.27 -20.52
N LEU A 45 2.20 -7.43 -20.16
CA LEU A 45 1.32 -7.55 -18.99
C LEU A 45 1.99 -7.06 -17.71
N VAL A 46 3.23 -7.49 -17.43
CA VAL A 46 3.99 -7.05 -16.25
C VAL A 46 4.28 -5.56 -16.30
N ALA A 47 4.68 -5.02 -17.46
CA ALA A 47 4.94 -3.60 -17.63
C ALA A 47 3.67 -2.75 -17.45
N SER A 48 2.55 -3.15 -18.04
CA SER A 48 1.25 -2.47 -17.91
C SER A 48 0.72 -2.55 -16.48
N PHE A 49 0.83 -3.71 -15.82
CA PHE A 49 0.46 -3.86 -14.42
C PHE A 49 1.28 -2.92 -13.53
N ALA A 50 2.61 -2.91 -13.70
CA ALA A 50 3.49 -2.01 -12.95
C ALA A 50 3.14 -0.54 -13.19
N ALA A 51 2.84 -0.14 -14.43
CA ALA A 51 2.46 1.22 -14.77
C ALA A 51 1.11 1.63 -14.12
N THR A 52 0.10 0.76 -14.17
CA THR A 52 -1.21 1.03 -13.54
C THR A 52 -1.11 1.09 -12.02
N THR A 53 -0.32 0.21 -11.40
CA THR A 53 -0.06 0.25 -9.96
C THR A 53 0.70 1.50 -9.58
N LEU A 54 1.70 1.92 -10.36
CA LEU A 54 2.45 3.15 -10.12
C LEU A 54 1.55 4.39 -10.17
N ASP A 55 0.70 4.53 -11.19
CA ASP A 55 -0.25 5.63 -11.30
C ASP A 55 -1.19 5.69 -10.09
N THR A 56 -1.75 4.53 -9.71
CA THR A 56 -2.65 4.44 -8.55
C THR A 56 -1.92 4.78 -7.26
N ALA A 57 -0.69 4.27 -7.06
CA ALA A 57 0.11 4.53 -5.86
C ALA A 57 0.49 6.01 -5.75
N THR A 58 0.95 6.64 -6.84
CA THR A 58 1.26 8.08 -6.86
C THR A 58 0.03 8.92 -6.56
N ARG A 59 -1.14 8.53 -7.07
CA ARG A 59 -2.41 9.21 -6.79
C ARG A 59 -2.81 9.10 -5.32
N LEU A 60 -2.73 7.91 -4.72
CA LEU A 60 -3.04 7.69 -3.31
C LEU A 60 -2.06 8.44 -2.39
N GLN A 61 -0.76 8.38 -2.69
CA GLN A 61 0.27 9.09 -1.94
C GLN A 61 0.04 10.61 -1.98
N ARG A 62 -0.38 11.14 -3.12
CA ARG A 62 -0.78 12.54 -3.25
C ARG A 62 -1.94 12.89 -2.32
N TYR A 63 -2.98 12.05 -2.21
CA TYR A 63 -4.09 12.31 -1.29
C TYR A 63 -3.61 12.37 0.17
N VAL A 64 -2.77 11.42 0.58
CA VAL A 64 -2.17 11.42 1.93
C VAL A 64 -1.36 12.70 2.17
N ILE A 65 -0.54 13.13 1.21
CA ILE A 65 0.24 14.38 1.34
C ILE A 65 -0.68 15.59 1.46
N GLN A 66 -1.75 15.66 0.67
CA GLN A 66 -2.70 16.78 0.70
C GLN A 66 -3.46 16.83 2.04
N GLU A 67 -3.89 15.68 2.57
CA GLU A 67 -4.56 15.57 3.86
C GLU A 67 -3.66 15.98 5.03
N LEU A 68 -2.40 15.50 5.04
CA LEU A 68 -1.42 15.90 6.04
C LEU A 68 -1.08 17.39 5.95
N ALA A 69 -0.88 17.91 4.74
CA ALA A 69 -0.60 19.33 4.51
C ALA A 69 -1.76 20.23 4.94
N ALA A 70 -3.01 19.82 4.71
CA ALA A 70 -4.18 20.53 5.19
C ALA A 70 -4.25 20.53 6.72
N THR A 71 -3.99 19.39 7.35
CA THR A 71 -4.01 19.24 8.82
C THR A 71 -2.93 20.09 9.50
N VAL A 72 -1.73 20.15 8.91
CA VAL A 72 -0.58 20.93 9.42
C VAL A 72 -0.54 22.36 8.87
N HIS A 73 -1.56 22.79 8.12
CA HIS A 73 -1.70 24.14 7.54
C HIS A 73 -0.58 24.56 6.56
N ILE A 74 0.04 23.60 5.84
CA ILE A 74 1.06 23.85 4.82
C ILE A 74 0.39 24.09 3.46
N LYS A 75 0.04 25.36 3.18
CA LYS A 75 -0.69 25.78 1.96
C LYS A 75 -0.05 25.35 0.63
N PRO A 76 1.28 25.34 0.44
CA PRO A 76 1.84 24.96 -0.87
C PRO A 76 1.61 23.48 -1.24
N LEU A 77 1.53 22.59 -0.25
CA LEU A 77 1.40 21.14 -0.45
C LEU A 77 -0.07 20.67 -0.59
N THR A 78 -1.05 21.59 -0.49
CA THR A 78 -2.45 21.28 -0.83
C THR A 78 -2.69 21.31 -2.34
N ASN A 79 -1.82 21.96 -3.12
CA ASN A 79 -1.90 21.99 -4.58
C ASN A 79 -1.58 20.62 -5.19
N LYS A 80 -2.41 20.16 -6.13
CA LYS A 80 -2.23 18.89 -6.87
C LYS A 80 -0.83 18.76 -7.47
N TYR A 81 -0.29 19.82 -8.08
CA TYR A 81 1.00 19.72 -8.79
C TYR A 81 2.18 19.59 -7.83
N ALA A 82 2.21 20.40 -6.77
CA ALA A 82 3.25 20.34 -5.74
C ALA A 82 3.21 19.01 -4.97
N ALA A 83 2.01 18.55 -4.58
CA ALA A 83 1.83 17.27 -3.90
C ALA A 83 2.22 16.08 -4.78
N THR A 84 1.90 16.12 -6.08
CA THR A 84 2.32 15.07 -7.03
C THR A 84 3.83 15.08 -7.23
N GLY A 85 4.44 16.26 -7.42
CA GLY A 85 5.88 16.40 -7.56
C GLY A 85 6.63 15.85 -6.35
N LEU A 86 6.15 16.15 -5.14
CA LEU A 86 6.69 15.59 -3.91
C LEU A 86 6.49 14.06 -3.83
N ALA A 87 5.31 13.54 -4.16
CA ALA A 87 5.05 12.10 -4.16
C ALA A 87 6.01 11.35 -5.10
N VAL A 88 6.16 11.83 -6.33
CA VAL A 88 7.07 11.24 -7.33
C VAL A 88 8.53 11.40 -6.91
N ALA A 89 8.92 12.55 -6.36
CA ALA A 89 10.28 12.77 -5.87
C ALA A 89 10.63 11.81 -4.73
N LEU A 90 9.75 11.65 -3.74
CA LEU A 90 9.96 10.73 -2.62
C LEU A 90 10.01 9.27 -3.10
N GLY A 91 9.08 8.87 -3.97
CA GLY A 91 9.07 7.53 -4.57
C GLY A 91 10.34 7.24 -5.39
N GLY A 92 10.77 8.22 -6.19
CA GLY A 92 12.00 8.16 -6.98
C GLY A 92 13.25 8.08 -6.12
N MET A 93 13.34 8.92 -5.08
CA MET A 93 14.44 8.88 -4.12
C MET A 93 14.57 7.48 -3.51
N VAL A 94 13.46 6.91 -3.01
CA VAL A 94 13.46 5.58 -2.42
C VAL A 94 13.79 4.49 -3.44
N ALA A 95 13.31 4.60 -4.68
CA ALA A 95 13.64 3.65 -5.75
C ALA A 95 15.14 3.69 -6.13
N MET A 96 15.76 4.88 -6.06
CA MET A 96 17.18 5.08 -6.35
C MET A 96 18.10 4.72 -5.19
N LEU A 97 17.58 4.49 -3.97
CA LEU A 97 18.40 4.04 -2.85
C LEU A 97 19.06 2.69 -3.15
N PRO A 98 20.39 2.58 -3.03
CA PRO A 98 21.10 1.32 -3.22
C PRO A 98 20.84 0.40 -2.02
N ALA A 99 20.68 -0.90 -2.29
CA ALA A 99 20.38 -1.89 -1.27
C ALA A 99 21.57 -2.30 -0.43
N ASN A 100 22.77 -2.17 -1.00
CA ASN A 100 24.07 -2.38 -0.38
C ASN A 100 25.08 -1.49 -1.11
N ALA A 101 26.27 -1.25 -0.52
CA ALA A 101 27.36 -0.47 -1.14
C ALA A 101 27.78 -0.96 -2.55
N THR A 102 27.48 -2.20 -2.90
CA THR A 102 27.78 -2.85 -4.19
C THR A 102 26.60 -2.95 -5.15
N SER A 103 25.40 -2.56 -4.73
CA SER A 103 24.18 -2.64 -5.55
C SER A 103 23.95 -1.30 -6.24
N GLY A 104 23.88 -1.30 -7.58
CA GLY A 104 23.60 -0.10 -8.36
C GLY A 104 22.20 0.50 -8.09
N PRO A 105 21.93 1.73 -8.56
CA PRO A 105 20.64 2.39 -8.38
C PRO A 105 19.50 1.54 -8.98
N GLY A 106 18.36 1.46 -8.27
CA GLY A 106 17.18 0.65 -8.68
C GLY A 106 16.92 -0.59 -7.83
N SER A 107 17.76 -0.88 -6.83
CA SER A 107 17.53 -1.97 -5.86
C SER A 107 16.63 -1.56 -4.68
N GLY A 108 16.20 -0.30 -4.58
CA GLY A 108 15.44 0.23 -3.45
C GLY A 108 14.15 -0.54 -3.13
N GLY A 109 13.50 -1.09 -4.16
CA GLY A 109 12.30 -1.93 -3.98
C GLY A 109 12.59 -3.24 -3.23
N LEU A 110 13.78 -3.82 -3.38
CA LEU A 110 14.16 -5.05 -2.66
C LEU A 110 14.47 -4.75 -1.18
N ILE A 111 14.93 -3.54 -0.87
CA ILE A 111 15.17 -3.08 0.51
C ILE A 111 13.85 -3.07 1.28
N LEU A 112 12.81 -2.47 0.71
CA LEU A 112 11.51 -2.27 1.37
C LEU A 112 10.64 -3.53 1.43
N TRP A 113 11.06 -4.63 0.80
CA TRP A 113 10.27 -5.86 0.73
C TRP A 113 9.80 -6.38 2.11
N PRO A 114 10.63 -6.38 3.17
CA PRO A 114 10.18 -6.79 4.50
C PRO A 114 9.10 -5.86 5.09
N LEU A 115 9.12 -4.56 4.75
CA LEU A 115 8.13 -3.59 5.22
C LEU A 115 6.80 -3.76 4.51
N PHE A 116 6.80 -4.23 3.25
CA PHE A 116 5.57 -4.43 2.48
C PHE A 116 4.61 -5.38 3.19
N GLY A 117 5.10 -6.53 3.67
CA GLY A 117 4.28 -7.50 4.39
C GLY A 117 3.72 -6.93 5.69
N ALA A 118 4.55 -6.24 6.48
CA ALA A 118 4.13 -5.64 7.74
C ALA A 118 3.08 -4.55 7.54
N THR A 119 3.33 -3.58 6.65
CA THR A 119 2.41 -2.46 6.38
C THR A 119 1.05 -2.95 5.86
N ASN A 120 1.03 -3.99 5.02
CA ASN A 120 -0.24 -4.55 4.54
C ASN A 120 -1.07 -5.17 5.66
N GLN A 121 -0.43 -5.85 6.61
CA GLN A 121 -1.12 -6.40 7.77
C GLN A 121 -1.64 -5.29 8.68
N LEU A 122 -0.91 -4.17 8.82
CA LEU A 122 -1.38 -3.01 9.58
C LEU A 122 -2.59 -2.35 8.93
N LEU A 123 -2.63 -2.21 7.59
CA LEU A 123 -3.80 -1.71 6.87
C LEU A 123 -5.00 -2.65 7.05
N ALA A 124 -4.78 -3.97 7.02
CA ALA A 124 -5.82 -4.95 7.34
C ALA A 124 -6.30 -4.79 8.80
N GLY A 125 -5.38 -4.59 9.75
CA GLY A 125 -5.69 -4.32 11.15
C GLY A 125 -6.55 -3.07 11.33
N LEU A 126 -6.23 -1.97 10.62
CA LEU A 126 -7.04 -0.75 10.60
C LEU A 126 -8.44 -1.00 10.02
N ALA A 127 -8.55 -1.73 8.91
CA ALA A 127 -9.84 -2.07 8.31
C ALA A 127 -10.72 -2.90 9.28
N PHE A 128 -10.15 -3.92 9.93
CA PHE A 128 -10.86 -4.68 10.95
C PHE A 128 -11.23 -3.82 12.16
N MET A 129 -10.38 -2.88 12.57
CA MET A 129 -10.70 -1.94 13.63
C MET A 129 -11.93 -1.10 13.29
N VAL A 130 -12.00 -0.53 12.08
CA VAL A 130 -13.18 0.20 11.61
C VAL A 130 -14.44 -0.69 11.66
N ILE A 131 -14.35 -1.94 11.20
CA ILE A 131 -15.47 -2.90 11.23
C ILE A 131 -15.91 -3.19 12.67
N VAL A 132 -14.97 -3.43 13.59
CA VAL A 132 -15.27 -3.68 15.01
C VAL A 132 -16.00 -2.48 15.63
N PHE A 133 -15.51 -1.26 15.38
CA PHE A 133 -16.16 -0.04 15.88
C PHE A 133 -17.55 0.17 15.29
N TYR A 134 -17.71 -0.10 14.00
CA TYR A 134 -18.98 -0.04 13.29
C TYR A 134 -20.02 -1.02 13.88
N LEU A 135 -19.65 -2.29 14.05
CA LEU A 135 -20.52 -3.31 14.62
C LEU A 135 -20.86 -2.99 16.07
N ARG A 136 -19.89 -2.48 16.83
CA ARG A 136 -20.09 -2.10 18.21
C ARG A 136 -21.07 -0.94 18.38
N ARG A 137 -20.98 0.09 17.53
CA ARG A 137 -21.94 1.22 17.52
C ARG A 137 -23.39 0.73 17.35
N ARG A 138 -23.58 -0.35 16.60
CA ARG A 138 -24.89 -0.97 16.33
C ARG A 138 -25.25 -2.13 17.25
N ASN A 139 -24.47 -2.34 18.32
CA ASN A 139 -24.69 -3.40 19.29
C ASN A 139 -24.78 -4.81 18.63
N LYS A 140 -23.99 -5.03 17.57
CA LYS A 140 -23.88 -6.31 16.85
C LYS A 140 -22.69 -7.13 17.40
N PRO A 141 -22.67 -8.46 17.25
CA PRO A 141 -21.56 -9.29 17.71
C PRO A 141 -20.26 -8.87 17.02
N ILE A 142 -19.21 -8.59 17.80
CA ILE A 142 -17.92 -8.08 17.31
C ILE A 142 -16.83 -9.15 17.23
N ILE A 143 -17.01 -10.31 17.88
CA ILE A 143 -15.93 -11.28 18.15
C ILE A 143 -15.27 -11.78 16.86
N PHE A 144 -16.07 -12.04 15.81
CA PHE A 144 -15.56 -12.55 14.54
C PHE A 144 -14.64 -11.57 13.80
N ALA A 145 -14.78 -10.27 14.05
CA ALA A 145 -13.90 -9.24 13.49
C ALA A 145 -12.79 -8.84 14.47
N LEU A 146 -13.05 -8.91 15.77
CA LEU A 146 -12.11 -8.56 16.85
C LEU A 146 -10.92 -9.50 16.90
N VAL A 147 -11.13 -10.81 16.74
CA VAL A 147 -10.03 -11.79 16.76
C VAL A 147 -9.05 -11.56 15.59
N PRO A 148 -9.50 -11.49 14.31
CA PRO A 148 -8.63 -11.12 13.20
C PRO A 148 -7.96 -9.76 13.38
N MET A 149 -8.67 -8.76 13.93
CA MET A 149 -8.10 -7.44 14.22
C MET A 149 -6.87 -7.55 15.15
N ILE A 150 -7.01 -8.25 16.27
CA ILE A 150 -5.92 -8.38 17.26
C ILE A 150 -4.72 -9.10 16.62
N VAL A 151 -4.97 -10.18 15.88
CA VAL A 151 -3.91 -10.93 15.19
C VAL A 151 -3.20 -10.04 14.17
N MET A 152 -3.94 -9.33 13.33
CA MET A 152 -3.39 -8.44 12.29
C MET A 152 -2.67 -7.21 12.85
N LEU A 153 -2.90 -6.85 14.11
CA LEU A 153 -2.13 -5.83 14.80
C LEU A 153 -0.88 -6.45 15.45
N ILE A 154 -0.98 -7.54 16.19
CA ILE A 154 0.16 -8.07 16.96
C ILE A 154 1.23 -8.73 16.07
N MET A 155 0.82 -9.52 15.07
CA MET A 155 1.73 -10.27 14.21
C MET A 155 2.76 -9.39 13.46
N PRO A 156 2.38 -8.29 12.79
CA PRO A 156 3.36 -7.44 12.12
C PRO A 156 4.28 -6.71 13.09
N ALA A 157 3.79 -6.31 14.28
CA ALA A 157 4.66 -5.73 15.31
C ALA A 157 5.73 -6.72 15.75
N TRP A 158 5.34 -7.98 15.99
CA TRP A 158 6.28 -9.03 16.35
C TRP A 158 7.31 -9.31 15.24
N ALA A 159 6.86 -9.45 14.00
CA ALA A 159 7.73 -9.68 12.84
C ALA A 159 8.70 -8.50 12.60
N MET A 160 8.23 -7.27 12.78
CA MET A 160 9.06 -6.07 12.65
C MET A 160 10.11 -5.97 13.76
N LEU A 161 9.74 -6.21 15.01
CA LEU A 161 10.69 -6.24 16.13
C LEU A 161 11.76 -7.32 15.93
N TRP A 162 11.37 -8.50 15.44
CA TRP A 162 12.31 -9.54 15.05
C TRP A 162 13.28 -9.06 13.97
N ASN A 163 12.77 -8.49 12.87
CA ASN A 163 13.61 -7.99 11.78
C ASN A 163 14.50 -6.80 12.20
N MET A 164 14.10 -6.02 13.19
CA MET A 164 14.89 -4.89 13.70
C MET A 164 16.02 -5.33 14.62
N PHE A 165 15.76 -6.27 15.55
CA PHE A 165 16.67 -6.59 16.67
C PHE A 165 17.29 -7.99 16.62
N ASN A 166 16.99 -8.83 15.64
CA ASN A 166 17.61 -10.15 15.52
C ASN A 166 19.14 -10.03 15.40
N LYS A 167 19.89 -10.82 16.19
CA LYS A 167 21.36 -10.69 16.30
C LYS A 167 22.13 -11.02 15.03
N GLY A 168 21.57 -11.86 14.14
CA GLY A 168 22.23 -12.26 12.90
C GLY A 168 21.88 -11.39 11.69
N SER A 169 20.60 -11.08 11.50
CA SER A 169 20.07 -10.40 10.30
C SER A 169 19.42 -9.05 10.58
N GLY A 170 19.42 -8.61 11.84
CA GLY A 170 18.67 -7.45 12.31
C GLY A 170 19.17 -6.14 11.72
N TRP A 171 18.25 -5.24 11.43
CA TRP A 171 18.58 -3.95 10.80
C TRP A 171 19.41 -3.04 11.71
N TYR A 172 19.29 -3.18 13.03
CA TYR A 172 20.05 -2.36 13.98
C TYR A 172 21.57 -2.60 13.90
N PHE A 173 21.98 -3.86 13.70
CA PHE A 173 23.39 -4.26 13.70
C PHE A 173 24.07 -4.16 12.33
N ASN A 174 23.31 -3.81 11.27
CA ASN A 174 23.79 -3.76 9.89
C ASN A 174 23.82 -2.30 9.39
N PRO A 175 25.00 -1.71 9.14
CA PRO A 175 25.12 -0.32 8.65
C PRO A 175 24.34 -0.08 7.35
N ASP A 176 24.36 -1.06 6.44
CA ASP A 176 23.66 -1.01 5.16
C ASP A 176 22.13 -1.04 5.27
N LYS A 177 21.58 -1.32 6.46
CA LYS A 177 20.12 -1.44 6.69
C LYS A 177 19.59 -0.41 7.69
N GLN A 178 20.37 0.61 8.04
CA GLN A 178 19.95 1.62 9.03
C GLN A 178 18.70 2.41 8.60
N HIS A 179 18.50 2.61 7.30
CA HIS A 179 17.30 3.27 6.75
C HIS A 179 16.04 2.42 6.96
N LEU A 180 16.15 1.09 6.86
CA LEU A 180 15.05 0.17 7.21
C LEU A 180 14.72 0.20 8.68
N PHE A 181 15.75 0.30 9.53
CA PHE A 181 15.56 0.45 10.97
C PHE A 181 14.79 1.74 11.30
N LEU A 182 15.13 2.87 10.67
CA LEU A 182 14.42 4.13 10.86
C LEU A 182 12.95 4.04 10.42
N PHE A 183 12.68 3.49 9.22
CA PHE A 183 11.31 3.27 8.79
C PHE A 183 10.56 2.31 9.70
N GLY A 184 11.22 1.27 10.21
CA GLY A 184 10.63 0.33 11.15
C GLY A 184 10.22 0.97 12.48
N ILE A 185 11.05 1.86 13.03
CA ILE A 185 10.69 2.67 14.20
C ILE A 185 9.44 3.49 13.91
N ALA A 186 9.40 4.20 12.78
CA ALA A 186 8.26 5.04 12.42
C ALA A 186 6.97 4.21 12.29
N VAL A 187 7.03 3.04 11.66
CA VAL A 187 5.88 2.13 11.50
C VAL A 187 5.40 1.61 12.85
N ILE A 188 6.31 1.17 13.74
CA ILE A 188 5.94 0.71 15.09
C ILE A 188 5.34 1.85 15.92
N ALA A 189 5.90 3.05 15.84
CA ALA A 189 5.36 4.22 16.55
C ALA A 189 3.93 4.55 16.09
N LEU A 190 3.69 4.59 14.77
CA LEU A 190 2.36 4.80 14.20
C LEU A 190 1.39 3.70 14.59
N GLN A 191 1.85 2.45 14.59
CA GLN A 191 1.04 1.31 15.00
C GLN A 191 0.62 1.42 16.48
N VAL A 192 1.57 1.69 17.38
CA VAL A 192 1.28 1.87 18.80
C VAL A 192 0.31 3.04 18.99
N TRP A 193 0.54 4.16 18.31
CA TRP A 193 -0.37 5.31 18.33
C TRP A 193 -1.79 4.91 17.92
N MET A 194 -1.95 4.21 16.79
CA MET A 194 -3.24 3.73 16.31
C MET A 194 -3.93 2.79 17.31
N MET A 195 -3.18 1.87 17.94
CA MET A 195 -3.72 0.98 18.96
C MET A 195 -4.19 1.75 20.20
N LEU A 196 -3.43 2.76 20.63
CA LEU A 196 -3.80 3.61 21.76
C LEU A 196 -5.06 4.42 21.46
N GLU A 197 -5.13 5.08 20.30
CA GLU A 197 -6.34 5.81 19.86
C GLU A 197 -7.56 4.89 19.80
N GLY A 198 -7.40 3.68 19.25
CA GLY A 198 -8.45 2.66 19.26
C GLY A 198 -8.91 2.33 20.68
N LEU A 199 -7.99 2.09 21.62
CA LEU A 199 -8.34 1.80 23.01
C LEU A 199 -9.01 2.98 23.73
N LEU A 200 -8.58 4.21 23.46
CA LEU A 200 -9.17 5.43 24.05
C LEU A 200 -10.60 5.66 23.54
N VAL A 201 -10.83 5.47 22.24
CA VAL A 201 -12.16 5.62 21.62
C VAL A 201 -13.09 4.45 22.00
N TRP A 202 -12.53 3.30 22.42
CA TRP A 202 -13.30 2.12 22.82
C TRP A 202 -14.44 2.47 23.79
N THR A 203 -14.16 3.18 24.89
CA THR A 203 -15.20 3.47 25.90
C THR A 203 -16.28 4.44 25.39
N ARG A 204 -15.94 5.35 24.48
CA ARG A 204 -16.83 6.39 23.93
C ARG A 204 -17.66 5.93 22.73
N SER A 205 -17.36 4.76 22.18
CA SER A 205 -17.95 4.31 20.90
C SER A 205 -19.35 3.71 20.98
N LYS A 206 -19.89 3.45 22.17
CA LYS A 206 -21.19 2.76 22.32
C LYS A 206 -22.35 3.76 22.21
N GLY A 207 -23.26 3.56 21.27
CA GLY A 207 -24.54 4.30 21.18
C GLY A 207 -24.56 5.55 20.30
N LEU A 208 -23.47 5.89 19.60
CA LEU A 208 -23.44 6.96 18.61
C LEU A 208 -23.91 6.42 17.25
N LEU A 209 -25.19 6.59 16.95
CA LEU A 209 -25.75 6.33 15.61
C LEU A 209 -25.48 7.56 14.72
N GLU A 210 -25.30 7.31 13.42
CA GLU A 210 -25.14 8.38 12.43
C GLU A 210 -26.40 9.27 12.41
N GLU A 211 -26.20 10.58 12.30
CA GLU A 211 -27.31 11.51 12.05
C GLU A 211 -27.97 11.13 10.74
N GLN A 212 -29.28 10.86 10.77
CA GLN A 212 -30.01 10.45 9.58
C GLN A 212 -29.94 11.58 8.55
N LEU A 213 -29.49 11.25 7.34
CA LEU A 213 -29.49 12.20 6.23
C LEU A 213 -30.90 12.78 6.07
N PRO A 214 -31.04 14.09 5.82
CA PRO A 214 -32.33 14.68 5.49
C PRO A 214 -32.99 13.89 4.36
N GLU A 215 -34.30 13.67 4.44
CA GLU A 215 -35.04 12.99 3.38
C GLU A 215 -34.74 13.68 2.03
N LEU A 216 -34.36 12.88 1.03
CA LEU A 216 -34.15 13.36 -0.34
C LEU A 216 -35.41 14.13 -0.77
N SER A 217 -35.24 15.39 -1.19
CA SER A 217 -36.38 16.17 -1.68
C SER A 217 -37.06 15.40 -2.81
N THR A 218 -38.35 15.11 -2.64
CA THR A 218 -39.19 14.45 -3.64
C THR A 218 -39.44 15.30 -4.88
N ILE A 219 -38.97 16.55 -4.85
CA ILE A 219 -38.96 17.47 -5.98
C ILE A 219 -37.88 17.01 -6.95
N ARG A 220 -38.27 16.23 -7.97
CA ARG A 220 -37.44 16.05 -9.17
C ARG A 220 -37.05 17.46 -9.65
N PRO A 221 -35.76 17.77 -9.83
CA PRO A 221 -35.39 19.02 -10.49
C PRO A 221 -36.10 19.02 -11.86
N ALA A 222 -36.83 20.10 -12.14
CA ALA A 222 -37.54 20.24 -13.40
C ALA A 222 -36.54 20.00 -14.54
N VAL A 223 -36.82 19.00 -15.37
CA VAL A 223 -36.04 18.75 -16.59
C VAL A 223 -36.11 20.04 -17.39
N ALA A 224 -34.96 20.70 -17.57
CA ALA A 224 -34.90 21.90 -18.40
C ALA A 224 -35.47 21.54 -19.78
N PRO A 225 -36.40 22.33 -20.35
CA PRO A 225 -36.94 22.04 -21.66
C PRO A 225 -35.79 21.99 -22.66
N SER A 226 -35.71 20.89 -23.40
CA SER A 226 -34.75 20.71 -24.49
C SER A 226 -34.86 21.91 -25.43
N PRO A 227 -33.75 22.56 -25.83
CA PRO A 227 -33.83 23.65 -26.79
C PRO A 227 -34.51 23.12 -28.05
N ALA A 228 -35.68 23.69 -28.36
CA ALA A 228 -36.40 23.41 -29.58
C ALA A 228 -35.44 23.68 -30.74
N GLY A 229 -35.28 22.68 -31.62
CA GLY A 229 -34.49 22.81 -32.83
C GLY A 229 -34.97 24.04 -33.60
N GLY A 230 -34.09 25.03 -33.70
CA GLY A 230 -34.29 26.18 -34.59
C GLY A 230 -34.20 25.69 -36.03
N SER A 231 -35.36 25.49 -36.65
CA SER A 231 -35.49 25.53 -38.10
C SER A 231 -35.49 27.00 -38.53
N ASN A 232 -34.44 27.41 -39.25
CA ASN A 232 -34.47 28.38 -40.34
C ASN A 232 -33.23 28.17 -41.19
#